data_AF-A0A7T0JNQ4-F1
#
_entry.id   AF-A0A7T0JNQ4-F1
#
_cell.length_a   1.000
_cell.length_b   1.000
_cell.length_c   1.000
_cell.angle_alpha   90.00
_cell.angle_beta   90.00
_cell.angle_gamma   90.00
#
_symmetry.space_group_name_H-M   'P 1'
#
loop_
_entity.id
_entity.type
_entity.pdbx_description
1 polymer ?
#
loop_
_entity_poly.entity_id
_entity_poly.type
_entity_poly.pdbx_seq_one_letter_code
_entity_poly.pdbx_strand_id
1 'polypeptide(L)'
;MNIEDLDLGDVVYAAHTIVDDGSMPESEEGEVLAEEGTRGVIVMKGYVEEDPGRSVFLVRFEDKELNLGRPIGCWIEDLMAPEMTA
;
A
#
# COMPACT_ATOMS: atom_id res chain seq x y z
N MET A 1 -10.52 3.27 12.22
CA MET A 1 -9.77 2.00 12.13
C MET A 1 -8.34 2.39 11.82
N ASN A 2 -7.35 1.88 12.56
CA ASN A 2 -5.95 2.14 12.20
C ASN A 2 -5.50 1.14 11.14
N ILE A 3 -4.54 1.53 10.30
CA ILE A 3 -3.91 0.62 9.32
C ILE A 3 -3.27 -0.59 10.02
N GLU A 4 -2.76 -0.39 11.22
CA GLU A 4 -2.12 -1.44 12.02
C GLU A 4 -3.09 -2.56 12.43
N ASP A 5 -4.39 -2.27 12.50
CA ASP A 5 -5.45 -3.24 12.79
C ASP A 5 -5.91 -4.00 11.55
N LEU A 6 -5.42 -3.64 10.36
CA LEU A 6 -5.81 -4.31 9.11
C LEU A 6 -5.02 -5.60 8.89
N ASP A 7 -5.71 -6.56 8.29
CA ASP A 7 -5.24 -7.90 7.97
C ASP A 7 -5.20 -8.15 6.45
N LEU A 8 -4.67 -9.32 6.07
CA LEU A 8 -4.68 -9.73 4.67
C LEU A 8 -6.11 -9.81 4.12
N GLY A 9 -6.33 -9.20 2.97
CA GLY A 9 -7.63 -9.12 2.30
C GLY A 9 -8.42 -7.85 2.63
N ASP A 10 -7.97 -7.04 3.59
CA ASP A 10 -8.59 -5.75 3.86
C ASP A 10 -8.28 -4.73 2.76
N VAL A 11 -9.28 -3.88 2.52
CA VAL A 11 -9.20 -2.78 1.57
C VAL A 11 -8.48 -1.61 2.24
N VAL A 12 -7.60 -0.95 1.48
CA VAL A 12 -6.93 0.30 1.86
C VAL A 12 -6.98 1.27 0.70
N TYR A 13 -6.64 2.53 0.97
CA TYR A 13 -6.48 3.56 -0.04
C TYR A 13 -5.10 4.19 0.06
N ALA A 14 -4.55 4.66 -1.07
CA ALA A 14 -3.34 5.45 -1.06
C ALA A 14 -3.63 6.81 -0.40
N ALA A 15 -2.92 7.15 0.68
CA ALA A 15 -3.12 8.41 1.39
C ALA A 15 -2.62 9.62 0.59
N HIS A 16 -1.65 9.40 -0.29
CA HIS A 16 -1.09 10.36 -1.25
C HIS A 16 -0.57 9.59 -2.47
N THR A 17 -0.12 10.30 -3.51
CA THR A 17 0.48 9.66 -4.68
C THR A 17 1.78 8.94 -4.29
N ILE A 18 1.77 7.62 -4.38
CA ILE A 18 2.92 6.76 -4.08
C ILE A 18 3.77 6.70 -5.34
N VAL A 19 5.00 7.16 -5.22
CA VAL A 19 6.00 7.18 -6.28
C VAL A 19 7.11 6.21 -5.91
N ASP A 20 7.61 5.47 -6.89
CA ASP A 20 8.75 4.59 -6.68
C ASP A 20 9.99 5.39 -6.34
N ASP A 21 10.59 5.06 -5.20
CA ASP A 21 11.84 5.62 -4.70
C ASP A 21 13.08 4.84 -5.18
N GLY A 22 12.88 3.93 -6.14
CA GLY A 22 13.92 3.03 -6.67
C GLY A 22 14.02 1.71 -5.89
N SER A 23 13.08 1.44 -4.98
CA SER A 23 13.01 0.17 -4.24
C SER A 23 12.41 -0.97 -5.06
N MET A 24 11.71 -0.67 -6.17
CA MET A 24 11.07 -1.69 -6.99
C MET A 24 12.01 -2.18 -8.12
N PRO A 25 12.29 -3.49 -8.21
CA PRO A 25 13.24 -4.04 -9.19
C PRO A 25 12.75 -3.98 -10.64
N GLU A 26 11.45 -3.77 -10.86
CA GLU A 26 10.79 -3.79 -12.19
C GLU A 26 10.15 -2.44 -12.55
N SER A 27 10.62 -1.36 -11.94
CA SER A 27 10.09 -0.01 -12.09
C SER A 27 11.22 0.99 -12.32
N GLU A 28 10.90 2.13 -12.94
CA GLU A 28 11.81 3.28 -12.96
C GLU A 28 11.59 4.14 -11.71
N GLU A 29 12.69 4.61 -11.11
CA GLU A 29 12.65 5.60 -10.03
C GLU A 29 11.87 6.84 -10.50
N GLY A 30 10.86 7.24 -9.73
CA GLY A 30 9.94 8.32 -10.10
C GLY A 30 8.65 7.86 -10.80
N GLU A 31 8.46 6.56 -11.04
CA GLU A 31 7.21 6.04 -11.59
C GLU A 31 6.07 6.10 -10.55
N VAL A 32 4.88 6.52 -10.96
CA VAL A 32 3.70 6.52 -10.08
C VAL A 32 3.22 5.08 -9.91
N LEU A 33 3.38 4.55 -8.70
CA LEU A 33 2.93 3.21 -8.33
C LEU A 33 1.44 3.19 -8.00
N ALA A 34 0.94 4.26 -7.35
CA ALA A 34 -0.47 4.45 -7.06
C ALA A 34 -0.80 5.95 -6.95
N GLU A 35 -1.92 6.38 -7.53
CA GLU A 35 -2.41 7.76 -7.36
C GLU A 35 -3.09 7.92 -5.99
N GLU A 36 -3.09 9.13 -5.43
CA GLU A 36 -3.84 9.44 -4.20
C GLU A 36 -5.30 8.97 -4.30
N GLY A 37 -5.78 8.29 -3.26
CA GLY A 37 -7.13 7.73 -3.21
C GLY A 37 -7.32 6.45 -4.02
N THR A 38 -6.28 5.92 -4.67
CA THR A 38 -6.38 4.62 -5.38
C THR A 38 -6.68 3.52 -4.37
N ARG A 39 -7.70 2.72 -4.67
CA ARG A 39 -8.07 1.57 -3.87
C ARG A 39 -7.05 0.44 -4.06
N GLY A 40 -6.67 -0.19 -2.95
CA GLY A 40 -5.82 -1.36 -2.94
C GLY A 40 -6.27 -2.39 -1.93
N VAL A 41 -5.66 -3.56 -1.98
CA VAL A 41 -5.90 -4.65 -1.03
C VAL A 41 -4.58 -5.10 -0.40
N ILE A 42 -4.59 -5.31 0.91
CA ILE A 42 -3.42 -5.84 1.62
C ILE A 42 -3.26 -7.31 1.26
N VAL A 43 -2.14 -7.65 0.64
CA VAL A 43 -1.79 -9.04 0.30
C VAL A 43 -0.76 -9.64 1.26
N MET A 44 -0.04 -8.80 2.00
CA MET A 44 0.92 -9.26 3.00
C MET A 44 1.21 -8.15 4.02
N LYS A 45 1.54 -8.54 5.26
CA LYS A 45 2.04 -7.66 6.30
C LYS A 45 3.38 -8.20 6.79
N GLY A 46 4.37 -7.33 6.83
CA GLY A 46 5.71 -7.62 7.33
C GLY A 46 6.15 -6.61 8.37
N TYR A 47 7.32 -6.84 8.93
CA TYR A 47 8.00 -5.91 9.84
C TYR A 47 9.45 -5.80 9.38
N VAL A 48 10.06 -4.64 9.59
CA VAL A 48 11.49 -4.45 9.32
C VAL A 48 12.28 -5.27 10.35
N GLU A 49 13.20 -6.14 9.90
CA GLU A 49 13.98 -6.99 10.81
C GLU A 49 14.80 -6.18 11.82
N GLU A 50 15.29 -5.01 11.41
CA GLU A 50 16.04 -4.08 12.26
C GLU A 50 15.15 -3.29 13.24
N ASP A 51 13.85 -3.14 12.95
CA ASP A 51 12.90 -2.44 13.83
C ASP A 51 11.49 -3.06 13.72
N PRO A 52 11.12 -3.99 14.62
CA PRO A 52 9.81 -4.64 14.60
C PRO A 52 8.65 -3.68 14.91
N GLY A 53 8.93 -2.44 15.32
CA GLY A 53 7.92 -1.38 15.46
C GLY A 53 7.50 -0.77 14.11
N ARG A 54 8.31 -0.93 13.05
CA ARG A 54 7.96 -0.49 11.70
C ARG A 54 7.33 -1.63 10.91
N SER A 55 6.01 -1.61 10.83
CA SER A 55 5.26 -2.50 9.95
C SER A 55 5.30 -2.00 8.51
N VAL A 56 5.55 -2.93 7.59
CA VAL A 56 5.44 -2.70 6.14
C VAL A 56 4.26 -3.49 5.60
N PHE A 57 3.45 -2.86 4.78
CA PHE A 57 2.28 -3.47 4.18
C PHE A 57 2.54 -3.66 2.70
N LEU A 58 2.24 -4.85 2.19
CA LEU A 58 2.28 -5.14 0.78
C LEU A 58 0.86 -5.01 0.23
N VAL A 59 0.64 -4.00 -0.61
CA VAL A 59 -0.67 -3.65 -1.13
C VAL A 59 -0.68 -3.79 -2.64
N ARG A 60 -1.73 -4.40 -3.18
CA ARG A 60 -1.99 -4.39 -4.63
C ARG A 60 -3.04 -3.33 -4.93
N PHE A 61 -2.63 -2.27 -5.61
CA PHE A 61 -3.53 -1.22 -6.05
C PHE A 61 -4.23 -1.61 -7.36
N GLU A 62 -5.46 -1.12 -7.52
CA GLU A 62 -6.22 -1.26 -8.75
C GLU A 62 -5.70 -0.29 -9.82
N ASP A 63 -5.47 -0.79 -11.02
CA ASP A 63 -5.15 0.05 -12.18
C ASP A 63 -6.41 0.64 -12.83
N LYS A 64 -6.22 1.43 -13.90
CA LYS A 64 -7.32 2.06 -14.65
C LYS A 64 -8.30 1.06 -15.28
N GLU A 65 -7.90 -0.20 -15.41
CA GLU A 65 -8.71 -1.30 -15.95
C GLU A 65 -9.33 -2.15 -14.83
N LEU A 66 -9.22 -1.72 -13.56
CA LEU A 66 -9.67 -2.43 -12.35
C LEU A 66 -8.96 -3.77 -12.14
N ASN A 67 -7.75 -3.93 -12.68
CA ASN A 67 -6.91 -5.09 -12.37
C ASN A 67 -6.02 -4.80 -11.17
N LEU A 68 -5.80 -5.82 -10.34
CA LEU A 68 -4.84 -5.74 -9.24
C LEU A 68 -3.42 -5.80 -9.81
N GLY A 69 -2.69 -4.70 -9.65
CA GLY A 69 -1.31 -4.58 -10.07
C GLY A 69 -0.34 -5.43 -9.26
N ARG A 70 0.96 -5.18 -9.46
CA ARG A 70 2.03 -5.77 -8.67
C ARG A 70 1.90 -5.38 -7.18
N PRO A 71 2.37 -6.22 -6.24
CA PRO A 71 2.41 -5.86 -4.84
C PRO A 71 3.43 -4.75 -4.61
N ILE A 72 2.99 -3.66 -3.99
CA ILE A 72 3.79 -2.49 -3.66
C ILE A 72 3.96 -2.45 -2.14
N GLY A 73 5.20 -2.26 -1.68
CA GLY A 73 5.51 -2.07 -0.27
C GLY A 73 5.19 -0.63 0.14
N CYS A 74 4.28 -0.47 1.08
CA CYS A 74 3.82 0.82 1.58
C CYS A 74 4.06 0.89 3.09
N TRP A 75 4.43 2.07 3.57
CA TRP A 75 4.43 2.35 5.00
C TRP A 75 3.02 2.64 5.49
N ILE A 76 2.84 2.61 6.81
CA ILE A 76 1.55 2.95 7.44
C ILE A 76 1.11 4.38 7.04
N GLU A 77 2.06 5.31 6.91
CA GLU A 77 1.82 6.71 6.54
C GLU A 77 1.41 6.90 5.07
N ASP A 78 1.74 5.95 4.20
CA ASP A 78 1.30 5.94 2.79
C ASP A 78 -0.13 5.43 2.63
N LEU A 79 -0.69 4.78 3.66
CA LEU A 79 -1.97 4.09 3.58
C LEU A 79 -3.04 4.77 4.42
N MET A 80 -4.25 4.79 3.86
CA MET A 80 -5.46 5.28 4.52
C MET A 80 -6.44 4.12 4.70
N ALA A 81 -6.90 3.92 5.94
CA ALA A 81 -7.89 2.91 6.24
C ALA A 81 -9.25 3.35 5.69
N PRO A 82 -10.08 2.43 5.17
CA PRO A 82 -11.46 2.74 4.82
C PRO A 82 -12.16 3.31 6.05
N GLU A 83 -12.74 4.51 5.93
CA GLU A 83 -13.66 4.98 6.96
C GLU A 83 -14.86 4.02 6.98
N MET A 84 -15.14 3.40 8.14
CA MET A 84 -16.38 2.67 8.33
C MET A 84 -17.53 3.66 8.22
N THR A 85 -18.20 3.68 7.08
CA THR A 85 -19.53 4.27 6.97
C THR A 85 -20.48 3.32 7.70
N ALA A 86 -20.90 3.76 8.89
CA ALA A 86 -21.88 3.06 9.72
C ALA A 86 -23.29 3.12 9.11
#